data_AF-A0A350PLG1-F1
#
_entry.id   AF-A0A350PLG1-F1
#
_cell.length_a   1.000
_cell.length_b   1.000
_cell.length_c   1.000
_cell.angle_alpha   90.00
_cell.angle_beta   90.00
_cell.angle_gamma   90.00
#
_symmetry.space_group_name_H-M   'P 1'
#
loop_
_entity.id
_entity.type
_entity.pdbx_description
1 polymer ?
#
loop_
_entity_poly.entity_id
_entity_poly.type
_entity_poly.pdbx_seq_one_letter_code
_entity_poly.pdbx_strand_id
1 'polypeptide(L)'
;MKSFKELKTNIYESGEHTFGGGFGDTFVQTHGDSVAKDYGSGIFDICADDNMNRVNAFLNAYFRREFVDYSTQLGPLKTKLNIIGMDFDYDKNTKIREGVNRFEMNRFGGTFGKNLDTPFEEFERTNGFGKGVDVFLEMNVMSGINGLYRINAKLVRQASDNGISDS
;
A
#
# COMPACT_ATOMS: atom_id res chain seq x y z
N MET A 1 24.39 5.47 42.93
CA MET A 1 24.13 5.12 41.52
C MET A 1 22.81 4.36 41.48
N LYS A 2 21.86 4.77 40.65
CA LYS A 2 20.56 4.08 40.55
C LYS A 2 20.73 2.73 39.86
N SER A 3 19.97 1.74 40.29
CA SER A 3 19.98 0.39 39.71
C SER A 3 19.37 0.41 38.31
N PHE A 4 19.90 -0.41 37.39
CA PHE A 4 19.35 -0.58 36.03
C PHE A 4 17.84 -0.91 36.04
N LYS A 5 17.36 -1.56 37.11
CA LYS A 5 15.94 -1.86 37.30
C LYS A 5 15.11 -0.61 37.60
N GLU A 6 15.63 0.34 38.38
CA GLU A 6 14.97 1.62 38.68
C GLU A 6 14.95 2.57 37.49
N LEU A 7 15.93 2.46 36.57
CA LEU A 7 15.93 3.21 35.32
C LEU A 7 14.84 2.72 34.37
N LYS A 8 14.59 1.41 34.29
CA LYS A 8 13.48 0.87 33.50
C LYS A 8 12.14 1.34 34.01
N THR A 9 11.91 1.30 35.33
CA THR A 9 10.65 1.75 35.92
C THR A 9 10.39 3.24 35.65
N ASN A 10 11.41 4.10 35.76
CA ASN A 10 11.28 5.53 35.45
C ASN A 10 11.01 5.83 33.96
N ILE A 11 11.47 4.99 33.02
CA ILE A 11 11.17 5.16 31.59
C ILE A 11 9.69 4.81 31.30
N TYR A 12 9.11 3.85 32.03
CA TYR A 12 7.71 3.48 31.87
C TYR A 12 6.74 4.41 32.63
N GLU A 13 7.17 5.01 33.75
CA GLU A 13 6.36 5.91 34.57
C GLU A 13 6.49 7.40 34.21
N SER A 14 7.44 7.77 33.34
CA SER A 14 7.57 9.14 32.80
C SER A 14 6.64 9.39 31.62
N GLY A 15 5.42 8.87 31.69
CA GLY A 15 4.34 9.35 30.86
C GLY A 15 3.92 10.73 31.36
N GLU A 16 4.34 11.81 30.71
CA GLU A 16 3.47 12.97 30.44
C GLU A 16 3.93 13.74 29.17
N HIS A 17 3.15 13.52 28.12
CA HIS A 17 2.52 14.55 27.27
C HIS A 17 3.36 15.72 26.73
N THR A 18 3.75 15.63 25.44
CA THR A 18 3.56 16.73 24.46
C THR A 18 3.60 16.11 23.04
N PHE A 19 2.65 15.22 22.76
CA PHE A 19 2.25 14.97 21.37
C PHE A 19 1.32 16.12 20.99
N GLY A 20 1.73 16.92 20.00
CA GLY A 20 1.04 18.12 19.55
C GLY A 20 -0.46 17.90 19.39
N GLY A 21 -1.24 18.70 20.14
CA GLY A 21 -2.68 18.69 20.12
C GLY A 21 -3.24 19.05 18.75
N GLY A 22 -4.12 18.18 18.25
CA GLY A 22 -4.90 18.38 17.03
C GLY A 22 -6.26 17.69 17.17
N PHE A 23 -7.25 18.51 17.55
CA PHE A 23 -8.71 18.31 17.54
C PHE A 23 -9.32 17.09 18.23
N GLY A 24 -9.79 17.34 19.47
CA GLY A 24 -11.00 16.70 19.99
C GLY A 24 -10.73 15.53 20.93
N ASP A 25 -10.55 15.87 22.19
CA ASP A 25 -10.56 14.98 23.34
C ASP A 25 -11.83 14.10 23.40
N THR A 26 -11.67 12.79 23.12
CA THR A 26 -12.52 11.71 23.64
C THR A 26 -11.67 10.44 23.77
N PHE A 27 -10.84 10.36 24.82
CA PHE A 27 -10.07 9.14 25.13
C PHE A 27 -10.99 8.10 25.79
N VAL A 28 -11.55 7.20 24.99
CA VAL A 28 -11.88 5.84 25.45
C VAL A 28 -10.54 5.15 25.72
N GLN A 29 -10.38 4.54 26.90
CA GLN A 29 -9.24 3.71 27.24
C GLN A 29 -9.23 2.48 26.34
N THR A 30 -8.66 2.60 25.13
CA THR A 30 -8.27 1.44 24.35
C THR A 30 -6.94 0.97 24.90
N HIS A 31 -6.89 -0.27 25.39
CA HIS A 31 -5.65 -0.95 25.73
C HIS A 31 -4.65 -0.81 24.59
N GLY A 32 -3.36 -0.84 24.92
CA GLY A 32 -2.23 -0.62 24.02
C GLY A 32 -2.08 -1.68 22.93
N ASP A 33 -3.08 -1.81 22.08
CA ASP A 33 -2.97 -2.43 20.77
C ASP A 33 -2.28 -1.40 19.90
N SER A 34 -0.95 -1.42 19.93
CA SER A 34 -0.17 -0.71 18.91
C SER A 34 -0.79 -1.09 17.55
N VAL A 35 -1.25 -0.11 16.77
CA VAL A 35 -1.89 -0.35 15.46
C VAL A 35 -0.99 -1.20 14.53
N ALA A 36 0.31 -1.24 14.82
CA ALA A 36 1.29 -2.14 14.21
C ALA A 36 1.11 -3.65 14.50
N LYS A 37 0.34 -4.04 15.52
CA LYS A 37 0.17 -5.42 16.02
C LYS A 37 -1.28 -5.93 16.08
N ASP A 38 -2.27 -5.06 15.85
CA ASP A 38 -3.69 -5.38 16.09
C ASP A 38 -4.32 -6.35 15.06
N TYR A 39 -3.67 -6.53 13.91
CA TYR A 39 -4.01 -7.59 12.96
C TYR A 39 -2.74 -8.37 12.66
N GLY A 40 -2.81 -9.71 12.69
CA GLY A 40 -1.67 -10.64 12.69
C GLY A 40 -0.66 -10.51 11.54
N SER A 41 -0.88 -9.61 10.58
CA SER A 41 0.19 -8.96 9.86
C SER A 41 -0.08 -7.45 9.80
N GLY A 42 0.89 -6.64 10.24
CA GLY A 42 0.68 -5.20 10.47
C GLY A 42 0.11 -4.47 9.24
N ILE A 43 -0.39 -3.24 9.43
CA ILE A 43 -1.10 -2.41 8.42
C ILE A 43 -0.43 -2.38 7.04
N PHE A 44 0.89 -2.54 7.00
CA PHE A 44 1.71 -2.51 5.78
C PHE A 44 1.78 -3.84 5.02
N ASP A 45 1.26 -4.94 5.56
CA ASP A 45 1.16 -6.20 4.82
C ASP A 45 -0.11 -6.20 3.97
N ILE A 46 0.04 -5.64 2.78
CA ILE A 46 -1.04 -5.54 1.78
C ILE A 46 -1.48 -6.92 1.27
N CYS A 47 -0.63 -7.95 1.37
CA CYS A 47 -0.98 -9.29 0.90
C CYS A 47 -2.03 -9.98 1.77
N ALA A 48 -2.23 -9.52 3.02
CA ALA A 48 -3.33 -10.01 3.85
C ALA A 48 -4.68 -9.59 3.26
N ASP A 49 -5.64 -10.52 3.25
CA ASP A 49 -6.97 -10.32 2.64
C ASP A 49 -7.69 -9.10 3.22
N ASP A 50 -7.60 -8.89 4.52
CA ASP A 50 -8.23 -7.75 5.20
C ASP A 50 -7.64 -6.41 4.74
N ASN A 51 -6.32 -6.32 4.60
CA ASN A 51 -5.65 -5.10 4.17
C ASN A 51 -5.93 -4.83 2.68
N MET A 52 -5.93 -5.87 1.84
CA MET A 52 -6.33 -5.76 0.43
C MET A 52 -7.77 -5.26 0.28
N ASN A 53 -8.70 -5.78 1.10
CA ASN A 53 -10.10 -5.35 1.10
C ASN A 53 -10.25 -3.89 1.53
N ARG A 54 -9.47 -3.42 2.52
CA ARG A 54 -9.45 -2.01 2.95
C ARG A 54 -8.97 -1.09 1.84
N VAL A 55 -7.92 -1.47 1.12
CA VAL A 55 -7.43 -0.71 -0.04
C VAL A 55 -8.47 -0.68 -1.15
N ASN A 56 -9.12 -1.81 -1.45
CA ASN A 56 -10.19 -1.88 -2.43
C ASN A 56 -11.39 -1.01 -2.04
N ALA A 57 -11.78 -0.99 -0.75
CA ALA A 57 -12.82 -0.08 -0.26
C ALA A 57 -12.42 1.39 -0.44
N PHE A 58 -11.16 1.74 -0.16
CA PHE A 58 -10.62 3.07 -0.42
C PHE A 58 -10.66 3.44 -1.91
N LEU A 59 -10.23 2.55 -2.81
CA LEU A 59 -10.27 2.78 -4.26
C LEU A 59 -11.71 3.01 -4.74
N ASN A 60 -12.65 2.20 -4.27
CA ASN A 60 -14.08 2.36 -4.57
C ASN A 60 -14.63 3.72 -4.05
N ALA A 61 -14.24 4.14 -2.85
CA ALA A 61 -14.65 5.43 -2.30
C ALA A 61 -14.02 6.60 -3.08
N TYR A 62 -12.74 6.49 -3.47
CA TYR A 62 -12.00 7.51 -4.19
C TYR A 62 -12.58 7.76 -5.59
N PHE A 63 -12.94 6.69 -6.31
CA PHE A 63 -13.51 6.76 -7.66
C PHE A 63 -15.05 6.75 -7.69
N ARG A 64 -15.71 6.95 -6.55
CA ARG A 64 -17.19 7.05 -6.48
C ARG A 64 -17.75 8.21 -7.30
N ARG A 65 -16.96 9.28 -7.46
CA ARG A 65 -17.31 10.46 -8.25
C ARG A 65 -16.98 10.25 -9.73
N GLU A 66 -17.64 11.00 -10.58
CA GLU A 66 -17.36 11.03 -12.02
C GLU A 66 -16.33 12.12 -12.35
N PHE A 67 -15.61 11.93 -13.45
CA PHE A 67 -14.47 12.77 -13.83
C PHE A 67 -14.63 13.29 -15.26
N VAL A 68 -14.27 14.56 -15.48
CA VAL A 68 -14.16 15.10 -16.84
C VAL A 68 -12.93 14.52 -17.55
N ASP A 69 -11.81 14.43 -16.84
CA ASP A 69 -10.56 13.88 -17.35
C ASP A 69 -9.98 12.86 -16.35
N TYR A 70 -9.94 11.59 -16.78
CA TYR A 70 -9.43 10.49 -15.98
C TYR A 70 -7.90 10.46 -15.90
N SER A 71 -7.18 11.05 -16.86
CA SER A 71 -5.72 11.02 -16.92
C SER A 71 -5.06 11.79 -15.78
N THR A 72 -5.73 12.86 -15.33
CA THR A 72 -5.29 13.70 -14.20
C THR A 72 -5.39 13.00 -12.84
N GLN A 73 -6.12 11.88 -12.74
CA GLN A 73 -6.41 11.24 -11.47
C GLN A 73 -5.30 10.28 -11.00
N LEU A 74 -4.39 9.88 -11.88
CA LEU A 74 -3.30 8.95 -11.52
C LEU A 74 -2.27 9.57 -10.59
N GLY A 75 -1.88 10.83 -10.80
CA GLY A 75 -0.91 11.51 -9.94
C GLY A 75 -1.39 11.56 -8.47
N PRO A 76 -2.58 12.12 -8.20
CA PRO A 76 -3.13 12.13 -6.85
C PRO A 76 -3.39 10.74 -6.27
N LEU A 77 -3.78 9.76 -7.10
CA LEU A 77 -3.92 8.37 -6.65
C LEU A 77 -2.57 7.80 -6.18
N LYS A 78 -1.52 7.95 -7.00
CA LYS A 78 -0.15 7.51 -6.68
C LYS A 78 0.32 8.12 -5.36
N THR A 79 0.14 9.42 -5.15
CA THR A 79 0.48 10.07 -3.88
C THR A 79 -0.25 9.44 -2.68
N LYS A 80 -1.54 9.10 -2.82
CA LYS A 80 -2.32 8.47 -1.74
C LYS A 80 -1.88 7.04 -1.46
N LEU A 81 -1.60 6.25 -2.50
CA LEU A 81 -1.10 4.89 -2.35
C LEU A 81 0.32 4.87 -1.75
N ASN A 82 1.15 5.86 -2.09
CA ASN A 82 2.50 5.97 -1.54
C ASN A 82 2.53 6.18 -0.02
N ILE A 83 1.51 6.82 0.57
CA ILE A 83 1.39 6.98 2.03
C ILE A 83 1.34 5.63 2.75
N ILE A 84 0.71 4.63 2.11
CA ILE A 84 0.61 3.26 2.65
C ILE A 84 1.69 2.33 2.10
N GLY A 85 2.73 2.88 1.44
CA GLY A 85 3.86 2.12 0.92
C GLY A 85 3.56 1.35 -0.36
N MET A 86 2.53 1.74 -1.13
CA MET A 86 2.24 1.16 -2.43
C MET A 86 2.52 2.15 -3.54
N ASP A 87 3.20 1.70 -4.57
CA ASP A 87 3.53 2.50 -5.73
C ASP A 87 3.19 1.76 -7.02
N PHE A 88 3.06 2.51 -8.12
CA PHE A 88 2.95 1.95 -9.46
C PHE A 88 3.63 2.89 -10.45
N ASP A 89 4.19 2.33 -11.51
CA ASP A 89 4.89 3.14 -12.51
C ASP A 89 3.91 3.97 -13.34
N TYR A 90 4.05 5.28 -13.19
CA TYR A 90 3.28 6.29 -13.91
C TYR A 90 4.22 7.37 -14.39
N ASP A 91 4.29 7.53 -15.71
CA ASP A 91 4.92 8.66 -16.37
C ASP A 91 3.83 9.55 -17.01
N LYS A 92 4.15 10.81 -17.30
CA LYS A 92 3.27 11.73 -18.04
C LYS A 92 2.89 11.18 -19.42
N ASN A 93 3.69 10.26 -19.96
CA ASN A 93 3.45 9.57 -21.22
C ASN A 93 2.54 8.33 -21.08
N THR A 94 2.30 7.85 -19.84
CA THR A 94 1.42 6.71 -19.57
C THR A 94 -0.02 7.10 -19.86
N LYS A 95 -0.51 6.71 -21.04
CA LYS A 95 -1.89 6.99 -21.47
C LYS A 95 -2.84 5.92 -20.95
N ILE A 96 -3.70 6.30 -20.02
CA ILE A 96 -4.91 5.51 -19.72
C ILE A 96 -5.83 5.57 -20.94
N ARG A 97 -6.47 4.44 -21.25
CA ARG A 97 -7.50 4.34 -22.29
C ARG A 97 -8.84 4.00 -21.68
N GLU A 98 -9.92 4.27 -22.40
CA GLU A 98 -11.21 3.67 -22.07
C GLU A 98 -11.11 2.15 -22.09
N GLY A 99 -11.80 1.48 -21.16
CA GLY A 99 -11.68 0.05 -20.90
C GLY A 99 -10.72 -0.29 -19.76
N VAL A 100 -10.23 -1.54 -19.76
CA VAL A 100 -9.41 -2.09 -18.67
C VAL A 100 -7.95 -1.68 -18.85
N ASN A 101 -7.41 -1.03 -17.84
CA ASN A 101 -6.00 -0.67 -17.70
C ASN A 101 -5.44 -1.42 -16.50
N ARG A 102 -4.21 -1.93 -16.63
CA ARG A 102 -3.56 -2.73 -15.60
C ARG A 102 -2.19 -2.16 -15.31
N PHE A 103 -1.92 -1.89 -14.04
CA PHE A 103 -0.63 -1.39 -13.57
C PHE A 103 -0.07 -2.38 -12.56
N GLU A 104 1.20 -2.75 -12.74
CA GLU A 104 1.92 -3.53 -11.74
C GLU A 104 2.20 -2.66 -10.51
N MET A 105 1.97 -3.21 -9.33
CA MET A 105 2.21 -2.54 -8.06
C MET A 105 3.58 -2.92 -7.51
N ASN A 106 4.22 -1.95 -6.87
CA ASN A 106 5.44 -2.12 -6.10
C ASN A 106 5.18 -1.73 -4.64
N ARG A 107 5.77 -2.45 -3.70
CA ARG A 107 5.72 -2.14 -2.28
C ARG A 107 7.01 -1.43 -1.86
N PHE A 108 6.88 -0.27 -1.23
CA PHE A 108 7.99 0.57 -0.77
C PHE A 108 9.07 0.85 -1.84
N GLY A 109 8.67 0.91 -3.11
CA GLY A 109 9.60 1.10 -4.24
C GLY A 109 10.40 -0.14 -4.62
N GLY A 110 10.02 -1.31 -4.09
CA GLY A 110 10.70 -2.58 -4.34
C GLY A 110 11.96 -2.76 -3.52
N THR A 111 12.72 -3.81 -3.84
CA THR A 111 14.09 -3.99 -3.32
C THR A 111 15.07 -4.06 -4.47
N PHE A 112 16.25 -3.47 -4.24
CA PHE A 112 17.38 -3.55 -5.15
C PHE A 112 18.59 -4.03 -4.37
N GLY A 113 19.24 -5.10 -4.85
CA GLY A 113 20.42 -5.60 -4.18
C GLY A 113 20.93 -6.91 -4.74
N LYS A 114 21.62 -7.66 -3.88
CA LYS A 114 22.16 -8.99 -4.16
C LYS A 114 21.71 -9.91 -3.05
N ASN A 115 21.23 -11.09 -3.43
CA ASN A 115 21.04 -12.21 -2.52
C ASN A 115 22.31 -13.08 -2.53
N LEU A 116 22.35 -14.08 -1.64
CA LEU A 116 23.45 -15.05 -1.56
C LEU A 116 23.72 -15.76 -2.89
N ASP A 117 22.67 -15.95 -3.68
CA ASP A 117 22.71 -16.66 -4.97
C ASP A 117 22.87 -15.73 -6.18
N THR A 118 22.86 -14.41 -6.00
CA THR A 118 22.99 -13.47 -7.12
C THR A 118 24.46 -13.39 -7.58
N PRO A 119 24.77 -13.63 -8.87
CA PRO A 119 26.12 -13.51 -9.39
C PRO A 119 26.77 -12.14 -9.11
N PHE A 120 28.11 -12.09 -9.03
CA PHE A 120 28.84 -10.86 -8.72
C PHE A 120 28.58 -9.73 -9.72
N GLU A 121 28.29 -10.04 -10.99
CA GLU A 121 28.05 -9.05 -12.05
C GLU A 121 26.58 -8.59 -12.16
N GLU A 122 25.65 -9.21 -11.42
CA GLU A 122 24.21 -8.99 -11.61
C GLU A 122 23.51 -8.42 -10.36
N PHE A 123 22.38 -7.75 -10.53
CA PHE A 123 21.55 -7.26 -9.42
C PHE A 123 20.15 -7.82 -9.52
N GLU A 124 19.60 -8.21 -8.38
CA GLU A 124 18.22 -8.64 -8.26
C GLU A 124 17.33 -7.42 -7.95
N ARG A 125 16.21 -7.33 -8.66
CA ARG A 125 15.16 -6.34 -8.45
C ARG A 125 13.88 -7.08 -8.14
N THR A 126 13.22 -6.72 -7.05
CA THR A 126 11.91 -7.28 -6.69
C THR A 126 10.90 -6.15 -6.52
N ASN A 127 9.63 -6.46 -6.73
CA ASN A 127 8.50 -5.54 -6.52
C ASN A 127 8.21 -5.29 -5.02
N GLY A 128 8.98 -5.86 -4.09
CA GLY A 128 8.80 -5.70 -2.64
C GLY A 128 7.65 -6.52 -2.05
N PHE A 129 6.95 -7.30 -2.88
CA PHE A 129 6.05 -8.35 -2.42
C PHE A 129 6.81 -9.66 -2.22
N GLY A 130 6.21 -10.62 -1.51
CA GLY A 130 6.82 -11.94 -1.30
C GLY A 130 7.05 -12.67 -2.64
N LYS A 131 8.06 -13.54 -2.70
CA LYS A 131 8.33 -14.36 -3.90
C LYS A 131 7.05 -15.07 -4.36
N GLY A 132 6.70 -14.89 -5.63
CA GLY A 132 5.55 -15.53 -6.26
C GLY A 132 4.22 -14.77 -6.17
N VAL A 133 4.23 -13.57 -5.59
CA VAL A 133 3.02 -12.75 -5.42
C VAL A 133 3.16 -11.47 -6.22
N ASP A 134 2.38 -11.37 -7.30
CA ASP A 134 2.26 -10.14 -8.07
C ASP A 134 0.93 -9.47 -7.78
N VAL A 135 0.97 -8.17 -7.51
CA VAL A 135 -0.22 -7.35 -7.25
C VAL A 135 -0.39 -6.35 -8.36
N PHE A 136 -1.61 -6.26 -8.89
CA PHE A 136 -1.96 -5.37 -9.98
C PHE A 136 -3.09 -4.44 -9.58
N LEU A 137 -2.98 -3.17 -9.95
CA LEU A 137 -4.08 -2.22 -9.97
C LEU A 137 -4.81 -2.31 -11.31
N GLU A 138 -6.03 -2.85 -11.28
CA GLU A 138 -6.93 -2.87 -12.41
C GLU A 138 -7.88 -1.68 -12.35
N MET A 139 -7.88 -0.87 -13.40
CA MET A 139 -8.75 0.29 -13.55
C MET A 139 -9.58 0.15 -14.81
N ASN A 140 -10.90 0.04 -14.67
CA ASN A 140 -11.83 0.07 -15.80
C ASN A 140 -12.42 1.47 -15.95
N VAL A 141 -12.09 2.14 -17.04
CA VAL A 141 -12.61 3.47 -17.39
C VAL A 141 -13.79 3.32 -18.34
N MET A 142 -14.93 3.87 -17.94
CA MET A 142 -16.18 3.80 -18.69
C MET A 142 -16.69 5.21 -18.98
N SER A 143 -17.16 5.45 -20.21
CA SER A 143 -17.85 6.69 -20.56
C SER A 143 -19.28 6.66 -20.01
N GLY A 144 -19.66 7.73 -19.30
CA GLY A 144 -20.99 7.96 -18.76
C GLY A 144 -21.89 8.71 -19.74
N ILE A 145 -23.20 8.55 -19.56
CA ILE A 145 -24.23 9.13 -20.45
C ILE A 145 -24.20 10.67 -20.46
N ASN A 146 -23.67 11.28 -19.41
CA ASN A 146 -23.51 12.72 -19.23
C ASN A 146 -22.19 13.29 -19.81
N GLY A 147 -21.40 12.47 -20.52
CA GLY A 147 -20.09 12.87 -21.03
C GLY A 147 -19.00 12.92 -19.96
N LEU A 148 -19.27 12.42 -18.75
CA LEU A 148 -18.27 12.23 -17.70
C LEU A 148 -17.81 10.77 -17.67
N TYR A 149 -16.60 10.55 -17.20
CA TYR A 149 -16.00 9.23 -17.06
C TYR A 149 -16.19 8.68 -15.65
N ARG A 150 -16.53 7.40 -15.58
CA ARG A 150 -16.55 6.62 -14.34
C ARG A 150 -15.38 5.64 -14.34
N ILE A 151 -14.72 5.51 -13.21
CA ILE A 151 -13.58 4.62 -13.03
C ILE A 151 -13.94 3.60 -11.96
N ASN A 152 -13.79 2.32 -12.26
CA ASN A 152 -13.84 1.26 -11.26
C ASN A 152 -12.42 0.73 -11.07
N ALA A 153 -11.85 0.88 -9.87
CA ALA A 153 -10.50 0.44 -9.58
C ALA A 153 -10.49 -0.63 -8.48
N LYS A 154 -9.65 -1.64 -8.64
CA LYS A 154 -9.40 -2.68 -7.64
C LYS A 154 -7.98 -3.18 -7.73
N LEU A 155 -7.45 -3.65 -6.62
CA LEU A 155 -6.25 -4.46 -6.56
C LEU A 155 -6.60 -5.92 -6.75
N VAL A 156 -5.78 -6.61 -7.54
CA VAL A 156 -5.90 -8.04 -7.85
C VAL A 156 -4.55 -8.70 -7.64
N ARG A 157 -4.55 -9.84 -6.93
CA ARG A 157 -3.37 -10.70 -6.82
C ARG A 157 -3.36 -11.67 -7.98
N GLN A 158 -2.19 -11.86 -8.58
CA GLN A 158 -1.93 -12.94 -9.51
C GLN A 158 -0.82 -13.81 -8.90
N ALA A 159 -1.08 -15.11 -8.81
CA ALA A 159 0.00 -16.05 -8.56
C ALA A 159 0.89 -16.05 -9.80
N SER A 160 2.19 -15.78 -9.63
CA SER A 160 3.12 -15.94 -10.74
C SER A 160 3.23 -17.44 -11.01
N ASP A 161 2.64 -17.92 -12.10
CA ASP A 161 2.87 -19.27 -12.60
C ASP A 161 4.27 -19.32 -13.23
N ASN A 162 5.30 -19.19 -12.41
CA ASN A 162 6.65 -19.60 -12.81
C ASN A 162 6.63 -21.13 -12.81
N GLY A 163 6.24 -21.67 -13.95
CA GLY A 163 6.09 -23.10 -14.20
C GLY A 163 7.26 -23.89 -13.63
N ILE A 164 6.95 -24.73 -12.64
CA ILE A 164 7.71 -25.95 -12.41
C ILE A 164 7.41 -26.81 -13.63
N SER A 165 8.30 -26.75 -14.64
CA SER A 165 8.38 -27.84 -15.60
C SER A 165 8.97 -29.03 -14.86
N ASP A 166 8.11 -29.88 -14.29
CA ASP A 166 8.47 -31.25 -13.99
C ASP A 166 8.74 -31.95 -15.34
N SER A 167 10.00 -32.18 -15.66
CA SER A 167 10.48 -33.15 -16.66
C SER A 167 11.92 -33.52 -16.36
#